data_AF-A0A7Y2YTG8-F1
#
_entry.id   AF-A0A7Y2YTG8-F1
#
_cell.length_a   1.000
_cell.length_b   1.000
_cell.length_c   1.000
_cell.angle_alpha   90.00
_cell.angle_beta   90.00
_cell.angle_gamma   90.00
#
_symmetry.space_group_name_H-M   'P 1'
#
loop_
_entity.id
_entity.type
_entity.pdbx_description
1 polymer ?
#
loop_
_entity_poly.entity_id
_entity_poly.type
_entity_poly.pdbx_seq_one_letter_code
_entity_poly.pdbx_strand_id
1 'polypeptide(L)'
;IRRIELQEDTDRATFEVLWPLTRGRRVIKRRYRVPEGGLTWEVDEFTDRDLVLAEIELPSEEMKPKLPEWIAPYVVREVTGESEYVNVNLAR
;
A
#
# COMPACT_ATOMS: atom_id res chain seq x y z
N ILE A 1 2.77 -16.69 10.65
CA ILE A 1 3.60 -15.72 11.40
C ILE A 1 2.84 -14.40 11.36
N ARG A 2 2.52 -13.80 12.51
CA ARG A 2 1.82 -12.51 12.57
C ARG A 2 2.83 -11.39 12.32
N ARG A 3 2.59 -10.55 11.31
CA ARG A 3 3.40 -9.35 11.07
C ARG A 3 2.89 -8.25 11.99
N ILE A 4 3.80 -7.56 12.67
CA ILE A 4 3.48 -6.36 13.44
C ILE A 4 3.84 -5.17 12.56
N GLU A 5 2.89 -4.24 12.42
CA GLU A 5 3.10 -2.96 11.76
C GLU A 5 3.01 -1.86 12.81
N LEU A 6 4.03 -1.00 12.87
CA LEU A 6 4.10 0.15 13.74
C LEU A 6 4.26 1.38 12.86
N GLN A 7 3.36 2.34 13.01
CA GLN A 7 3.41 3.62 12.33
C GLN A 7 3.48 4.73 13.36
N GLU A 8 4.43 5.63 13.18
CA GLU A 8 4.63 6.81 14.01
C GLU A 8 4.75 8.03 13.11
N ASP A 9 4.14 9.14 13.53
CA ASP A 9 4.33 10.42 12.86
C ASP A 9 5.77 10.91 13.07
N THR A 10 6.33 11.53 12.04
CA THR A 10 7.67 12.14 12.10
C THR A 10 7.64 13.55 11.54
N ASP A 11 8.54 14.40 12.01
CA ASP A 11 8.67 15.75 11.48
C ASP A 11 9.54 15.80 10.22
N ARG A 12 9.46 16.92 9.50
CA ARG A 12 10.24 17.11 8.27
C ARG A 12 11.74 17.06 8.53
N ALA A 13 12.22 17.63 9.63
CA ALA A 13 13.67 17.69 9.90
C ALA A 13 14.27 16.29 10.06
N THR A 14 13.58 15.43 10.82
CA THR A 14 13.93 14.03 11.03
C THR A 14 13.86 13.25 9.73
N PHE A 15 12.78 13.45 8.95
CA PHE A 15 12.65 12.83 7.63
C PHE A 15 13.83 13.17 6.71
N GLU A 16 14.18 14.45 6.57
CA GLU A 16 15.26 14.89 5.67
C GLU A 16 16.63 14.32 6.05
N VAL A 17 16.89 14.12 7.35
CA VAL A 17 18.14 13.50 7.84
C VAL A 17 18.17 11.99 7.57
N LEU A 18 17.06 11.30 7.74
CA LEU A 18 16.99 9.84 7.57
C LEU A 18 16.79 9.41 6.11
N TRP A 19 16.14 10.23 5.29
CA TRP A 19 15.79 9.91 3.92
C TRP A 19 17.00 9.49 3.05
N PRO A 20 18.17 10.15 3.09
CA PRO A 20 19.35 9.72 2.33
C PRO A 20 19.78 8.27 2.61
N LEU A 21 19.52 7.74 3.80
CA LEU A 21 19.89 6.37 4.21
C LEU A 21 19.06 5.30 3.47
N THR A 22 17.96 5.69 2.82
CA THR A 22 17.10 4.78 2.04
C THR A 22 17.50 4.69 0.57
N ARG A 23 18.61 5.33 0.15
CA ARG A 23 19.04 5.33 -1.26
C ARG A 23 19.16 3.89 -1.81
N GLY A 24 18.63 3.68 -3.02
CA GLY A 24 18.56 2.36 -3.65
C GLY A 24 17.52 1.42 -3.05
N ARG A 25 16.73 1.88 -2.07
CA ARG A 25 15.63 1.15 -1.44
C ARG A 25 14.41 2.04 -1.25
N ARG A 26 13.83 2.53 -2.35
CA ARG A 26 12.71 3.50 -2.34
C ARG A 26 11.59 3.04 -3.25
N VAL A 27 10.37 3.22 -2.78
CA VAL A 27 9.16 3.17 -3.59
C VAL A 27 8.66 4.60 -3.75
N ILE A 28 8.33 4.98 -4.99
CA ILE A 28 7.66 6.23 -5.31
C ILE A 28 6.34 5.88 -5.99
N LYS A 29 5.24 6.38 -5.43
CA LYS A 29 3.89 6.06 -5.90
C LYS A 29 2.97 7.26 -5.74
N ARG A 30 1.93 7.30 -6.57
CA ARG A 30 0.78 8.19 -6.38
C ARG A 30 -0.33 7.37 -5.73
N ARG A 31 -0.76 7.79 -4.53
CA ARG A 31 -1.80 7.11 -3.76
C ARG A 31 -3.12 7.87 -3.89
N TYR A 32 -4.15 7.19 -4.39
CA TYR A 32 -5.51 7.66 -4.48
C TYR A 32 -6.32 7.02 -3.36
N ARG A 33 -6.97 7.82 -2.50
CA ARG A 33 -7.84 7.32 -1.43
C ARG A 33 -9.28 7.43 -1.86
N VAL A 34 -9.98 6.30 -1.88
CA VAL A 34 -11.39 6.20 -2.32
C VAL A 34 -12.23 5.61 -1.18
N PRO A 35 -12.97 6.45 -0.44
CA PRO A 35 -13.90 5.99 0.59
C PRO A 35 -15.09 5.26 -0.04
N GLU A 36 -15.40 4.05 0.41
CA GLU A 36 -16.54 3.24 -0.06
C GLU A 36 -16.97 2.25 1.04
N GLY A 37 -18.26 2.16 1.34
CA GLY A 37 -18.79 1.16 2.29
C GLY A 37 -18.22 1.26 3.72
N GLY A 38 -17.81 2.45 4.17
CA GLY A 38 -17.21 2.66 5.49
C GLY A 38 -15.74 2.25 5.60
N LEU A 39 -15.13 1.83 4.49
CA LEU A 39 -13.70 1.55 4.38
C LEU A 39 -13.07 2.54 3.41
N THR A 40 -11.74 2.59 3.37
CA THR A 40 -10.98 3.37 2.39
C THR A 40 -10.12 2.44 1.56
N TRP A 41 -10.32 2.46 0.26
CA TRP A 41 -9.41 1.84 -0.70
C TRP A 41 -8.27 2.79 -1.01
N GLU A 42 -7.04 2.30 -0.90
CA GLU A 42 -5.84 3.01 -1.30
C GLU A 42 -5.34 2.40 -2.61
N VAL A 43 -5.52 3.13 -3.71
CA VAL A 43 -5.05 2.73 -5.04
C VAL A 43 -3.71 3.39 -5.30
N ASP A 44 -2.67 2.57 -5.40
CA ASP A 44 -1.30 2.97 -5.59
C ASP A 44 -0.84 2.77 -7.02
N GLU A 45 -0.59 3.86 -7.73
CA GLU A 45 0.11 3.87 -9.01
C GLU A 45 1.62 4.00 -8.76
N PHE A 46 2.38 2.94 -9.04
CA PHE A 46 3.84 2.97 -8.94
C PHE A 46 4.40 3.71 -10.16
N THR A 47 5.24 4.71 -9.94
CA THR A 47 5.64 5.62 -11.03
C THR A 47 6.84 5.13 -11.84
N ASP A 48 7.49 4.08 -11.39
CA ASP A 48 8.73 3.53 -11.96
C ASP A 48 8.51 2.19 -12.68
N ARG A 49 7.29 1.64 -12.66
CA ARG A 49 6.92 0.36 -13.27
C ARG A 49 5.43 0.33 -13.60
N ASP A 50 5.03 -0.55 -14.51
CA ASP A 50 3.62 -0.77 -14.84
C ASP A 50 2.96 -1.66 -13.76
N LEU A 51 2.67 -1.06 -12.60
CA LEU A 51 2.02 -1.74 -11.48
C LEU A 51 1.06 -0.78 -10.79
N VAL A 52 -0.17 -1.26 -10.59
CA VAL A 52 -1.17 -0.62 -9.74
C VAL A 52 -1.62 -1.61 -8.69
N LEU A 53 -1.60 -1.21 -7.41
CA LEU A 53 -2.11 -2.02 -6.31
C LEU A 53 -3.29 -1.34 -5.65
N ALA A 54 -4.33 -2.11 -5.33
CA ALA A 54 -5.45 -1.65 -4.52
C ALA A 54 -5.33 -2.31 -3.14
N GLU A 55 -5.02 -1.50 -2.14
CA GLU A 55 -4.89 -1.90 -0.74
C GLU A 55 -6.12 -1.43 0.05
N ILE A 56 -6.51 -2.19 1.07
CA ILE A 56 -7.57 -1.82 1.99
C ILE A 56 -7.17 -2.27 3.39
N GLU A 57 -7.24 -1.36 4.35
CA GLU A 57 -7.02 -1.71 5.75
C GLU A 57 -8.34 -2.20 6.36
N LEU A 58 -8.29 -3.36 7.00
CA LEU A 58 -9.45 -3.99 7.60
C LEU A 58 -9.39 -3.88 9.13
N PRO A 59 -10.50 -3.55 9.81
CA PRO A 59 -10.58 -3.54 11.27
C PRO A 59 -10.25 -4.90 11.92
N SER A 60 -10.46 -6.01 11.19
CA SER A 60 -10.11 -7.35 11.63
C SER A 60 -9.86 -8.29 10.43
N GLU A 61 -9.08 -9.35 10.65
CA GLU A 61 -8.80 -10.38 9.64
C GLU A 61 -10.06 -11.19 9.24
N GLU A 62 -11.11 -11.16 10.06
CA GLU A 62 -12.37 -11.88 9.80
C GLU A 62 -13.29 -11.09 8.85
N MET A 63 -13.08 -9.78 8.72
CA MET A 63 -13.86 -8.94 7.83
C MET A 63 -13.52 -9.27 6.38
N LYS A 64 -14.54 -9.61 5.58
CA LYS A 64 -14.38 -9.78 4.14
C LYS A 64 -14.89 -8.53 3.42
N PRO A 65 -14.01 -7.65 2.90
CA PRO A 65 -14.45 -6.49 2.15
C PRO A 65 -15.13 -6.94 0.87
N LYS A 66 -16.25 -6.30 0.52
CA LYS A 66 -16.82 -6.45 -0.82
C LYS A 66 -16.00 -5.58 -1.78
N LEU A 67 -15.59 -6.15 -2.91
CA LEU A 67 -14.92 -5.39 -3.96
C LEU A 67 -15.91 -4.38 -4.58
N PRO A 68 -15.58 -3.08 -4.63
CA PRO A 68 -16.44 -2.08 -5.26
C PRO A 68 -16.65 -2.32 -6.74
N GLU A 69 -17.83 -1.98 -7.26
CA GLU A 69 -18.18 -2.17 -8.67
C GLU A 69 -17.29 -1.37 -9.63
N TRP A 70 -16.78 -0.22 -9.19
CA TRP A 70 -15.92 0.64 -10.01
C TRP A 70 -14.52 0.06 -10.21
N ILE A 71 -13.98 -0.70 -9.25
CA ILE A 71 -12.64 -1.29 -9.35
C ILE A 71 -12.67 -2.70 -9.92
N ALA A 72 -13.77 -3.44 -9.69
CA ALA A 72 -13.89 -4.85 -10.05
C ALA A 72 -13.50 -5.18 -11.51
N PRO A 73 -13.87 -4.38 -12.55
CA PRO A 73 -13.46 -4.63 -13.93
C PRO A 73 -11.96 -4.52 -14.20
N TYR A 74 -11.22 -3.84 -13.31
CA TYR A 74 -9.78 -3.57 -13.46
C TYR A 74 -8.92 -4.49 -12.59
N VAL A 75 -9.52 -5.26 -11.67
CA VAL A 75 -8.78 -6.19 -10.82
C VAL A 75 -8.36 -7.41 -11.61
N VAL A 76 -7.04 -7.58 -11.74
CA VAL A 76 -6.46 -8.76 -12.40
C VAL A 76 -6.50 -9.98 -11.48
N ARG A 77 -6.06 -9.82 -10.22
CA ARG A 77 -6.07 -10.86 -9.18
C ARG A 77 -5.85 -10.28 -7.78
N GLU A 78 -6.20 -11.06 -6.77
CA GLU A 78 -5.78 -10.81 -5.39
C GLU A 78 -4.32 -11.23 -5.18
N VAL A 79 -3.57 -10.42 -4.44
CA VAL A 79 -2.14 -10.66 -4.12
C VAL A 79 -1.87 -10.65 -2.61
N THR A 80 -2.92 -10.74 -1.79
CA THR A 80 -2.82 -10.70 -0.33
C THR A 80 -1.88 -11.79 0.20
N GLY A 81 -0.88 -11.40 0.99
CA GLY A 81 0.09 -12.32 1.58
C GLY A 81 1.25 -12.73 0.65
N GLU A 82 1.24 -12.30 -0.61
CA GLU A 82 2.36 -12.54 -1.52
C GLU A 82 3.49 -11.56 -1.26
N SER A 83 4.64 -12.10 -0.84
CA SER A 83 5.80 -11.27 -0.48
C SER A 83 6.31 -10.42 -1.65
N GLU A 84 6.08 -10.80 -2.90
CA GLU A 84 6.56 -10.03 -4.06
C GLU A 84 5.93 -8.63 -4.14
N TYR A 85 4.71 -8.46 -3.60
CA TYR A 85 3.95 -7.21 -3.67
C TYR A 85 4.02 -6.38 -2.39
N VAL A 86 4.82 -6.78 -1.38
CA VAL A 86 5.02 -5.92 -0.19
C VAL A 86 6.01 -4.80 -0.49
N ASN A 87 5.75 -3.60 0.05
CA ASN A 87 6.57 -2.39 -0.21
C ASN A 87 8.08 -2.60 0.00
N VAL A 88 8.48 -3.40 0.99
CA VAL A 88 9.90 -3.70 1.26
C VAL A 88 10.59 -4.45 0.13
N ASN A 89 9.87 -5.32 -0.58
CA ASN A 89 10.40 -6.05 -1.72
C ASN A 89 10.30 -5.23 -3.00
N LEU A 90 9.21 -4.46 -3.16
CA LEU A 90 9.03 -3.49 -4.23
C LEU A 90 10.04 -2.32 -4.21
N ALA A 91 10.69 -2.09 -3.06
CA ALA A 91 11.72 -1.08 -2.91
C ALA A 91 13.11 -1.54 -3.38
N ARG A 92 13.32 -2.85 -3.55
CA ARG A 92 14.64 -3.45 -3.83
C ARG A 92 15.16 -3.15 -5.23
#